data_AF-A0A8T5FEJ0-F1
#
_entry.id   AF-A0A8T5FEJ0-F1
#
_cell.length_a   1.000
_cell.length_b   1.000
_cell.length_c   1.000
_cell.angle_alpha   90.00
_cell.angle_beta   90.00
_cell.angle_gamma   90.00
#
_symmetry.space_group_name_H-M   'P 1'
#
loop_
_entity.id
_entity.type
_entity.pdbx_description
1 polymer ?
#
loop_
_entity_poly.entity_id
_entity_poly.type
_entity_poly.pdbx_seq_one_letter_code
_entity_poly.pdbx_strand_id
1 'polypeptide(L)'
;MNDVSINFKKIRRLFPEKKKTAVERGWTTDEVQKMLSITTDLRTRAIIYFENASGGRIGLFDELQIKHLHEINDETYGKCYAITGYAESKEEYMTFLTPEATKALDDYLNYRKSRGHLLTPDDFVFTGKKTSGNLSTSSKNLGASVVYVAKKAGLRNPLTKKGSRYPIPTNHGFRHRFNELLKSSNIVNPHIVEKFLSHKSRLIPLDSVYFSPNIETMFAEYKKVIPLLTIDPSERLLLEKQDLESENSKLKESKENSEQQALEIEKLTKMVERLQKYVIEPSVTD
;
A
#
# COMPACT_ATOMS: atom_id res chain seq x y z
N MET A 1 -32.68 29.94 28.30
CA MET A 1 -31.99 29.43 27.10
C MET A 1 -33.07 28.82 26.24
N ASN A 2 -33.36 29.35 25.05
CA ASN A 2 -34.46 28.86 24.22
C ASN A 2 -34.00 27.64 23.42
N ASP A 3 -34.28 26.43 23.91
CA ASP A 3 -34.01 25.15 23.25
C ASP A 3 -34.94 24.94 22.04
N VAL A 4 -34.71 25.70 20.98
CA VAL A 4 -35.40 25.53 19.71
C VAL A 4 -34.64 24.51 18.86
N SER A 5 -35.28 23.38 18.56
CA SER A 5 -34.73 22.36 17.68
C SER A 5 -34.71 22.86 16.23
N ILE A 6 -33.60 23.47 15.81
CA ILE A 6 -33.43 23.94 14.44
C ILE A 6 -33.09 22.78 13.51
N ASN A 7 -33.91 22.59 12.46
CA ASN A 7 -33.64 21.59 11.43
C ASN A 7 -32.58 22.09 10.42
N PHE A 8 -31.30 21.90 10.77
CA PHE A 8 -30.16 22.29 9.92
C PHE A 8 -30.15 21.62 8.54
N LYS A 9 -30.80 20.47 8.37
CA LYS A 9 -30.93 19.81 7.06
C LYS A 9 -31.80 20.63 6.11
N LYS A 10 -32.88 21.25 6.61
CA LYS A 10 -33.73 22.17 5.82
C LYS A 10 -33.00 23.49 5.53
N ILE A 11 -32.33 24.08 6.51
CA ILE A 11 -31.54 25.31 6.32
C ILE A 11 -30.47 25.11 5.23
N ARG A 12 -29.78 23.96 5.25
CA ARG A 12 -28.76 23.65 4.25
C ARG A 12 -29.27 23.58 2.80
N ARG A 13 -30.57 23.37 2.59
CA ARG A 13 -31.20 23.37 1.25
C ARG A 13 -31.46 24.79 0.73
N LEU A 14 -31.45 25.80 1.59
CA LEU A 14 -31.62 27.21 1.22
C LEU A 14 -30.30 27.87 0.79
N PHE A 15 -29.16 27.23 1.03
CA PHE A 15 -27.88 27.71 0.53
C PHE A 15 -27.82 27.56 -1.00
N PRO A 16 -27.10 28.46 -1.69
CA PRO A 16 -26.90 28.35 -3.13
C PRO A 16 -26.22 27.03 -3.51
N GLU A 17 -26.44 26.60 -4.75
CA GLU A 17 -25.85 25.39 -5.28
C GLU A 17 -24.32 25.43 -5.14
N LYS A 18 -23.76 24.37 -4.55
CA LYS A 18 -22.31 24.27 -4.37
C LYS A 18 -21.65 24.08 -5.72
N LYS A 19 -20.88 25.06 -6.16
CA LYS A 19 -20.02 24.93 -7.34
C LYS A 19 -19.02 23.80 -7.13
N LYS A 20 -18.79 22.98 -8.17
CA LYS A 20 -17.76 21.93 -8.15
C LYS A 20 -16.40 22.55 -7.82
N THR A 21 -15.73 22.05 -6.78
CA THR A 21 -14.32 22.37 -6.49
C THR A 21 -13.40 21.78 -7.54
N ALA A 22 -12.08 21.96 -7.39
CA ALA A 22 -11.11 21.27 -8.23
C ALA A 22 -11.37 19.74 -8.18
N VAL A 23 -11.14 19.04 -9.28
CA VAL A 23 -11.25 17.57 -9.32
C VAL A 23 -10.20 17.02 -8.37
N GLU A 24 -10.65 16.28 -7.36
CA GLU A 24 -9.77 15.66 -6.39
C GLU A 24 -9.17 14.40 -7.01
N ARG A 25 -7.83 14.33 -7.07
CA ARG A 25 -7.08 13.15 -7.51
C ARG A 25 -5.89 12.86 -6.60
N GLY A 26 -5.32 11.67 -6.71
CA GLY A 26 -4.08 11.29 -6.05
C GLY A 26 -2.83 11.84 -6.72
N TRP A 27 -1.69 11.74 -6.04
CA TRP A 27 -0.38 11.99 -6.65
C TRP A 27 -0.05 10.93 -7.72
N THR A 28 0.65 11.32 -8.78
CA THR A 28 1.26 10.37 -9.72
C THR A 28 2.63 9.91 -9.21
N THR A 29 3.16 8.82 -9.77
CA THR A 29 4.52 8.35 -9.43
C THR A 29 5.56 9.45 -9.64
N ASP A 30 5.52 10.11 -10.80
CA ASP A 30 6.47 11.17 -11.15
C ASP A 30 6.37 12.38 -10.21
N GLU A 31 5.16 12.74 -9.77
CA GLU A 31 4.95 13.81 -8.80
C GLU A 31 5.56 13.46 -7.43
N VAL A 32 5.39 12.21 -6.97
CA VAL A 32 6.03 11.74 -5.73
C VAL A 32 7.55 11.69 -5.88
N GLN A 33 8.06 11.17 -7.00
CA GLN A 33 9.49 11.15 -7.30
C GLN A 33 10.09 12.56 -7.32
N LYS A 34 9.37 13.54 -7.89
CA LYS A 34 9.77 14.96 -7.87
C LYS A 34 9.77 15.56 -6.46
N MET A 35 8.85 15.15 -5.59
CA MET A 35 8.90 15.55 -4.18
C MET A 35 10.13 14.95 -3.48
N LEU A 36 10.41 13.67 -3.72
CA LEU A 36 11.55 12.97 -3.13
C LEU A 36 12.89 13.55 -3.60
N SER A 37 13.05 13.90 -4.88
CA SER A 37 14.29 14.49 -5.41
C SER A 37 14.63 15.87 -4.81
N ILE A 38 13.62 16.60 -4.33
CA ILE A 38 13.78 17.89 -3.66
C ILE A 38 14.04 17.72 -2.15
N THR A 39 13.73 16.56 -1.58
CA THR A 39 13.74 16.35 -0.14
C THR A 39 15.13 15.96 0.35
N THR A 40 15.77 16.86 1.11
CA THR A 40 17.05 16.59 1.78
C THR A 40 16.89 16.14 3.24
N ASP A 41 15.74 16.41 3.84
CA ASP A 41 15.42 16.07 5.23
C ASP A 41 14.96 14.60 5.32
N LEU A 42 15.76 13.73 5.96
CA LEU A 42 15.45 12.31 6.15
C LEU A 42 14.07 12.07 6.77
N ARG A 43 13.67 12.93 7.71
CA ARG A 43 12.34 12.87 8.33
C ARG A 43 11.23 13.11 7.31
N THR A 44 11.34 14.15 6.50
CA THR A 44 10.33 14.48 5.49
C THR A 44 10.31 13.42 4.38
N ARG A 45 11.47 12.87 4.02
CA ARG A 45 11.59 11.76 3.05
C ARG A 45 10.87 10.52 3.56
N ALA A 46 11.12 10.12 4.81
CA ALA A 46 10.44 9.01 5.45
C ALA A 46 8.91 9.20 5.50
N ILE A 47 8.42 10.40 5.80
CA ILE A 47 6.97 10.70 5.80
C ILE A 47 6.35 10.51 4.41
N ILE A 48 6.99 11.02 3.35
CA ILE A 48 6.48 10.91 1.98
C ILE A 48 6.37 9.44 1.56
N TYR A 49 7.43 8.65 1.78
CA TYR A 49 7.40 7.22 1.51
C TYR A 49 6.36 6.49 2.35
N PHE A 50 6.26 6.82 3.65
CA PHE A 50 5.30 6.22 4.56
C PHE A 50 3.86 6.46 4.10
N GLU A 51 3.47 7.71 3.83
CA GLU A 51 2.10 8.04 3.38
C GLU A 51 1.79 7.39 2.03
N ASN A 52 2.78 7.31 1.11
CA ASN A 52 2.62 6.65 -0.18
C ASN A 52 2.41 5.14 -0.05
N ALA A 53 3.18 4.46 0.81
CA ALA A 53 3.17 3.01 0.93
C ALA A 53 2.04 2.47 1.81
N SER A 54 1.63 3.22 2.84
CA SER A 54 0.65 2.75 3.84
C SER A 54 -0.79 3.17 3.56
N GLY A 55 -0.99 4.20 2.73
CA GLY A 55 -2.30 4.85 2.59
C GLY A 55 -2.83 5.47 3.89
N GLY A 56 -1.99 5.60 4.93
CA GLY A 56 -2.37 6.10 6.24
C GLY A 56 -2.90 7.53 6.22
N ARG A 57 -3.70 7.89 7.23
CA ARG A 57 -4.07 9.30 7.47
C ARG A 57 -2.90 10.01 8.13
N ILE A 58 -2.69 11.28 7.82
CA ILE A 58 -1.62 12.07 8.47
C ILE A 58 -1.71 12.11 10.00
N GLY A 59 -2.93 12.09 10.53
CA GLY A 59 -3.18 12.07 11.99
C GLY A 59 -2.67 10.81 12.66
N LEU A 60 -2.37 9.74 11.90
CA LEU A 60 -1.73 8.54 12.43
C LEU A 60 -0.44 8.88 13.17
N PHE A 61 0.34 9.82 12.65
CA PHE A 61 1.64 10.17 13.21
C PHE A 61 1.56 10.86 14.57
N ASP A 62 0.39 11.35 15.00
CA ASP A 62 0.22 11.98 16.31
C ASP A 62 0.43 10.97 17.44
N GLU A 63 0.07 9.69 17.21
CA GLU A 63 0.04 8.60 18.20
C GLU A 63 0.94 7.42 17.83
N LEU A 64 1.61 7.47 16.66
CA LEU A 64 2.45 6.37 16.18
C LEU A 64 3.77 6.29 16.96
N GLN A 65 3.95 5.21 17.72
CA GLN A 65 5.14 4.91 18.52
C GLN A 65 5.95 3.74 17.90
N ILE A 66 7.21 3.59 18.32
CA ILE A 66 8.12 2.54 17.81
C ILE A 66 7.53 1.13 18.02
N LYS A 67 6.83 0.88 19.15
CA LYS A 67 6.18 -0.41 19.43
C LYS A 67 5.08 -0.80 18.44
N HIS A 68 4.54 0.16 17.70
CA HIS A 68 3.51 -0.09 16.66
C HIS A 68 4.11 -0.49 15.31
N LEU A 69 5.45 -0.50 15.19
CA LEU A 69 6.18 -0.97 14.02
C LEU A 69 6.55 -2.44 14.24
N HIS A 70 5.98 -3.33 13.43
CA HIS A 70 6.26 -4.76 13.46
C HIS A 70 7.09 -5.14 12.24
N GLU A 71 8.33 -5.55 12.45
CA GLU A 71 9.22 -5.98 11.37
C GLU A 71 8.71 -7.29 10.74
N ILE A 72 8.63 -7.31 9.42
CA ILE A 72 8.32 -8.49 8.62
C ILE A 72 9.49 -8.71 7.68
N ASN A 73 10.09 -9.89 7.74
CA ASN A 73 11.14 -10.30 6.81
C ASN A 73 10.53 -11.24 5.77
N ASP A 74 10.42 -10.76 4.54
CA ASP A 74 9.91 -11.51 3.40
C ASP A 74 11.07 -12.02 2.53
N GLU A 75 10.93 -13.22 1.99
CA GLU A 75 11.96 -13.84 1.15
C GLU A 75 12.18 -13.09 -0.17
N THR A 76 11.11 -12.51 -0.74
CA THR A 76 11.17 -11.80 -2.02
C THR A 76 11.51 -10.34 -1.83
N TYR A 77 10.84 -9.68 -0.89
CA TYR A 77 10.93 -8.22 -0.72
C TYR A 77 11.89 -7.78 0.38
N GLY A 78 12.43 -8.70 1.18
CA GLY A 78 13.29 -8.40 2.31
C GLY A 78 12.51 -7.76 3.46
N LYS A 79 13.14 -6.79 4.12
CA LYS A 79 12.58 -6.14 5.31
C LYS A 79 11.46 -5.17 4.94
N CYS A 80 10.27 -5.42 5.49
CA CYS A 80 9.09 -4.56 5.46
C CYS A 80 8.62 -4.28 6.90
N TYR A 81 7.75 -3.27 7.05
CA TYR A 81 7.03 -3.06 8.32
C TYR A 81 5.53 -3.29 8.15
N ALA A 82 4.94 -4.01 9.09
CA ALA A 82 3.52 -3.87 9.43
C ALA A 82 3.36 -2.75 10.47
N ILE A 83 2.31 -1.96 10.29
CA ILE A 83 2.00 -0.79 11.09
C ILE A 83 0.65 -0.99 11.74
N THR A 84 0.61 -0.94 13.07
CA THR A 84 -0.64 -0.86 13.83
C THR A 84 -1.03 0.61 13.98
N GLY A 85 -2.00 1.05 13.20
CA GLY A 85 -2.45 2.43 13.17
C GLY A 85 -3.58 2.71 14.14
N TYR A 86 -3.51 3.85 14.85
CA TYR A 86 -4.44 4.21 15.93
C TYR A 86 -4.66 3.07 16.94
N ALA A 87 -3.55 2.51 17.43
CA ALA A 87 -3.54 1.41 18.38
C ALA A 87 -4.45 1.70 19.59
N GLU A 88 -5.16 0.67 20.06
CA GLU A 88 -6.10 0.73 21.19
C GLU A 88 -7.32 1.64 20.96
N SER A 89 -7.55 2.11 19.73
CA SER A 89 -8.71 2.92 19.37
C SER A 89 -9.77 2.11 18.60
N LYS A 90 -10.99 2.66 18.50
CA LYS A 90 -12.05 2.10 17.63
C LYS A 90 -11.74 2.19 16.14
N GLU A 91 -10.73 2.98 15.77
CA GLU A 91 -10.25 3.14 14.39
C GLU A 91 -8.94 2.37 14.16
N GLU A 92 -8.59 1.44 15.05
CA GLU A 92 -7.40 0.61 14.89
C GLU A 92 -7.45 -0.16 13.57
N TYR A 93 -6.33 -0.13 12.85
CA TYR A 93 -6.19 -0.84 11.59
C TYR A 93 -4.73 -1.20 11.35
N MET A 94 -4.53 -2.18 10.50
CA MET A 94 -3.20 -2.58 10.07
C MET A 94 -2.95 -2.16 8.63
N THR A 95 -1.75 -1.68 8.39
CA THR A 95 -1.23 -1.36 7.05
C THR A 95 0.26 -1.70 6.99
N PHE A 96 0.89 -1.52 5.84
CA PHE A 96 2.25 -1.97 5.60
C PHE A 96 3.09 -0.89 4.91
N LEU A 97 4.40 -1.06 4.98
CA LEU A 97 5.37 -0.30 4.21
C LEU A 97 6.05 -1.19 3.18
N THR A 98 6.32 -0.63 2.01
CA THR A 98 7.18 -1.24 0.99
C THR A 98 8.63 -1.29 1.49
N PRO A 99 9.51 -2.08 0.84
CA PRO A 99 10.94 -2.12 1.19
C PRO A 99 11.60 -0.74 1.12
N GLU A 100 11.33 0.05 0.08
CA GLU A 100 11.86 1.42 -0.07
C GLU A 100 11.41 2.34 1.09
N ALA A 101 10.15 2.22 1.52
CA ALA A 101 9.59 3.03 2.57
C ALA A 101 10.12 2.61 3.95
N THR A 102 10.31 1.30 4.13
CA THR A 102 10.94 0.71 5.31
C THR A 102 12.38 1.19 5.47
N LYS A 103 13.16 1.15 4.38
CA LYS A 103 14.52 1.68 4.34
C LYS A 103 14.56 3.19 4.65
N ALA A 104 13.67 3.97 4.05
CA ALA A 104 13.60 5.40 4.33
C ALA A 104 13.25 5.72 5.80
N LEU A 105 12.38 4.92 6.40
CA LEU A 105 12.05 5.02 7.82
C LEU A 105 13.25 4.65 8.70
N ASP A 106 13.91 3.53 8.41
CA ASP A 106 15.10 3.09 9.13
C ASP A 106 16.24 4.13 9.05
N ASP A 107 16.47 4.74 7.88
CA ASP A 107 17.44 5.83 7.73
C ASP A 107 17.15 7.00 8.68
N TYR A 108 15.87 7.36 8.81
CA TYR A 108 15.44 8.42 9.72
C TYR A 108 15.60 8.01 11.19
N LEU A 109 15.22 6.78 11.56
CA LEU A 109 15.40 6.29 12.93
C LEU A 109 16.88 6.18 13.31
N ASN A 110 17.73 5.75 12.38
CA ASN A 110 19.18 5.69 12.57
C ASN A 110 19.80 7.10 12.69
N TYR A 111 19.31 8.06 11.90
CA TYR A 111 19.67 9.47 12.09
C TYR A 111 19.28 9.98 13.48
N ARG A 112 18.12 9.59 14.02
CA ARG A 112 17.76 9.95 15.40
C ARG A 112 18.74 9.35 16.42
N LYS A 113 19.09 8.06 16.26
CA LYS A 113 20.08 7.40 17.12
C LYS A 113 21.43 8.10 17.08
N SER A 114 21.91 8.49 15.89
CA SER A 114 23.20 9.19 15.74
C SER A 114 23.21 10.60 16.36
N ARG A 115 22.04 11.20 16.58
CA ARG A 115 21.87 12.46 17.32
C ARG A 115 21.78 12.27 18.84
N GLY A 116 21.97 11.05 19.34
CA GLY A 116 21.97 10.73 20.77
C GLY A 116 20.60 10.39 21.35
N HIS A 117 19.57 10.16 20.51
CA HIS A 117 18.28 9.69 20.99
C HIS A 117 18.32 8.18 21.26
N LEU A 118 18.00 7.78 22.48
CA LEU A 118 17.64 6.40 22.81
C LEU A 118 16.22 6.17 22.29
N LEU A 119 16.04 5.24 21.35
CA LEU A 119 14.73 4.88 20.83
C LEU A 119 14.17 3.72 21.64
N THR A 120 13.31 4.04 22.59
CA THR A 120 12.51 3.09 23.36
C THR A 120 11.20 2.75 22.63
N PRO A 121 10.51 1.65 22.98
CA PRO A 121 9.26 1.27 22.33
C PRO A 121 8.15 2.34 22.41
N ASP A 122 8.13 3.14 23.47
CA ASP A 122 7.14 4.21 23.69
C ASP A 122 7.52 5.55 23.04
N ASP A 123 8.69 5.65 22.41
CA ASP A 123 9.04 6.86 21.67
C ASP A 123 8.19 6.99 20.41
N PHE A 124 7.82 8.22 20.06
CA PHE A 124 7.10 8.50 18.82
C PHE A 124 8.00 8.22 17.63
N VAL A 125 7.41 7.64 16.56
CA VAL A 125 8.13 7.35 15.31
C VAL A 125 8.63 8.65 14.69
N PHE A 126 7.77 9.65 14.57
CA PHE A 126 8.10 10.97 14.04
C PHE A 126 8.09 12.04 15.13
N THR A 127 9.16 12.81 15.22
CA THR A 127 9.30 13.92 16.17
C THR A 127 9.45 15.27 15.46
N GLY A 128 9.29 16.35 16.22
CA GLY A 128 9.56 17.71 15.74
C GLY A 128 11.05 17.93 15.50
N LYS A 129 11.42 18.81 14.56
CA LYS A 129 12.84 19.09 14.21
C LYS A 129 13.69 19.55 15.40
N LYS A 130 13.07 20.14 16.42
CA LYS A 130 13.72 20.70 17.62
C LYS A 130 13.41 19.90 18.89
N THR A 131 12.71 18.77 18.75
CA THR A 131 12.07 18.09 19.87
C THR A 131 12.78 16.76 20.14
N SER A 132 13.09 16.49 21.41
CA SER A 132 13.68 15.22 21.85
C SER A 132 12.63 14.11 22.00
N GLY A 133 12.98 12.90 21.55
CA GLY A 133 12.43 11.56 21.88
C GLY A 133 10.92 11.45 22.12
N ASN A 134 10.51 11.92 23.29
CA ASN A 134 9.26 11.55 23.95
C ASN A 134 8.09 12.50 23.63
N LEU A 135 8.35 13.59 22.92
CA LEU A 135 7.32 14.58 22.58
C LEU A 135 6.87 14.38 21.13
N SER A 136 5.62 13.97 20.97
CA SER A 136 4.94 13.92 19.67
C SER A 136 4.96 15.31 19.02
N THR A 137 5.14 15.32 17.71
CA THR A 137 4.86 16.53 16.91
C THR A 137 3.50 16.38 16.28
N SER A 138 2.72 17.47 16.29
CA SER A 138 1.45 17.45 15.58
C SER A 138 1.63 17.07 14.11
N SER A 139 0.77 16.19 13.63
CA SER A 139 0.56 15.81 12.25
C SER A 139 0.46 17.03 11.34
N LYS A 140 -0.11 18.15 11.82
CA LYS A 140 -0.12 19.42 11.09
C LYS A 140 1.27 19.93 10.74
N ASN A 141 2.23 19.83 11.66
CA ASN A 141 3.62 20.26 11.42
C ASN A 141 4.37 19.31 10.49
N LEU A 142 4.08 18.00 10.59
CA LEU A 142 4.58 17.01 9.66
C LEU A 142 4.06 17.29 8.25
N GLY A 143 2.76 17.52 8.11
CA GLY A 143 2.10 17.86 6.86
C GLY A 143 2.61 19.15 6.25
N ALA A 144 2.88 20.18 7.07
CA ALA A 144 3.47 21.42 6.60
C ALA A 144 4.85 21.19 5.94
N SER A 145 5.62 20.20 6.41
CA SER A 145 6.91 19.84 5.80
C SER A 145 6.71 19.25 4.40
N VAL A 146 5.71 18.39 4.23
CA VAL A 146 5.33 17.83 2.93
C VAL A 146 4.76 18.90 1.99
N VAL A 147 3.93 19.82 2.50
CA VAL A 147 3.43 20.97 1.73
C VAL A 147 4.57 21.83 1.20
N TYR A 148 5.58 22.09 2.04
CA TYR A 148 6.77 22.85 1.65
C TYR A 148 7.54 22.16 0.51
N VAL A 149 7.77 20.85 0.63
CA VAL A 149 8.40 20.04 -0.43
C VAL A 149 7.58 20.10 -1.72
N ALA A 150 6.27 19.86 -1.66
CA ALA A 150 5.39 19.92 -2.82
C ALA A 150 5.42 21.31 -3.49
N LYS A 151 5.51 22.39 -2.71
CA LYS A 151 5.66 23.75 -3.23
C LYS A 151 7.00 23.94 -3.94
N LYS A 152 8.10 23.48 -3.33
CA LYS A 152 9.44 23.55 -3.95
C LYS A 152 9.56 22.69 -5.21
N ALA A 153 8.87 21.56 -5.26
CA ALA A 153 8.75 20.73 -6.46
C ALA A 153 7.89 21.38 -7.57
N GLY A 154 7.31 22.56 -7.34
CA GLY A 154 6.44 23.24 -8.31
C GLY A 154 5.04 22.63 -8.44
N LEU A 155 4.65 21.72 -7.55
CA LEU A 155 3.37 21.00 -7.58
C LEU A 155 2.23 21.78 -6.89
N ARG A 156 2.50 23.01 -6.46
CA ARG A 156 1.55 23.90 -5.78
C ARG A 156 1.34 25.21 -6.53
N ASN A 157 1.21 25.15 -7.86
CA ASN A 157 0.96 26.31 -8.69
C ASN A 157 -0.43 26.94 -8.40
N PRO A 158 -0.51 28.19 -7.90
CA PRO A 158 -1.79 28.83 -7.60
C PRO A 158 -2.77 28.89 -8.78
N LEU A 159 -2.28 28.88 -10.03
CA LEU A 159 -3.11 28.89 -11.24
C LEU A 159 -3.93 27.61 -11.42
N THR A 160 -3.50 26.50 -10.83
CA THR A 160 -4.26 25.23 -10.91
C THR A 160 -5.38 25.15 -9.88
N LYS A 161 -5.55 26.18 -9.04
CA LYS A 161 -6.62 26.20 -8.03
C LYS A 161 -7.97 26.42 -8.70
N LYS A 162 -8.99 25.80 -8.12
CA LYS A 162 -10.39 26.16 -8.38
C LYS A 162 -11.02 26.60 -7.08
N GLY A 163 -11.26 27.91 -6.96
CA GLY A 163 -11.55 28.56 -5.68
C GLY A 163 -10.31 28.56 -4.78
N SER A 164 -10.46 28.13 -3.52
CA SER A 164 -9.36 28.08 -2.55
C SER A 164 -8.56 26.76 -2.57
N ARG A 165 -9.01 25.76 -3.35
CA ARG A 165 -8.47 24.39 -3.30
C ARG A 165 -7.63 24.06 -4.52
N TYR A 166 -6.52 23.36 -4.27
CA TYR A 166 -5.76 22.66 -5.28
C TYR A 166 -6.46 21.36 -5.68
N PRO A 167 -6.19 20.81 -6.88
CA PRO A 167 -6.72 19.51 -7.31
C PRO A 167 -6.26 18.35 -6.42
N ILE A 168 -5.01 18.38 -5.95
CA ILE A 168 -4.45 17.33 -5.11
C ILE A 168 -4.41 17.84 -3.66
N PRO A 169 -5.18 17.30 -2.71
CA PRO A 169 -4.97 17.58 -1.31
C PRO A 169 -3.61 17.01 -0.89
N THR A 170 -2.76 17.73 -0.15
CA THR A 170 -1.35 17.32 0.04
C THR A 170 -1.19 15.92 0.61
N ASN A 171 -1.56 15.74 1.87
CA ASN A 171 -1.37 14.47 2.57
C ASN A 171 -2.43 13.44 2.15
N HIS A 172 -3.69 13.86 2.05
CA HIS A 172 -4.76 13.01 1.53
C HIS A 172 -4.57 12.58 0.06
N GLY A 173 -3.71 13.25 -0.70
CA GLY A 173 -3.36 12.87 -2.07
C GLY A 173 -2.57 11.56 -2.15
N PHE A 174 -1.75 11.25 -1.14
CA PHE A 174 -1.07 9.95 -1.06
C PHE A 174 -2.08 8.84 -0.78
N ARG A 175 -2.98 9.08 0.17
CA ARG A 175 -4.06 8.14 0.49
C ARG A 175 -5.01 7.92 -0.69
N HIS A 176 -5.33 8.97 -1.45
CA HIS A 176 -6.12 8.84 -2.68
C HIS A 176 -5.38 7.99 -3.71
N ARG A 177 -4.09 8.29 -3.93
CA ARG A 177 -3.21 7.51 -4.82
C ARG A 177 -3.21 6.04 -4.43
N PHE A 178 -2.95 5.73 -3.18
CA PHE A 178 -2.94 4.35 -2.67
C PHE A 178 -4.25 3.63 -2.96
N ASN A 179 -5.39 4.23 -2.56
CA ASN A 179 -6.71 3.66 -2.77
C ASN A 179 -7.04 3.47 -4.26
N GLU A 180 -6.68 4.44 -5.09
CA GLU A 180 -6.91 4.41 -6.55
C GLU A 180 -6.07 3.30 -7.20
N LEU A 181 -4.76 3.23 -6.93
CA LEU A 181 -3.89 2.19 -7.47
C LEU A 181 -4.37 0.79 -7.10
N LEU A 182 -4.67 0.54 -5.83
CA LEU A 182 -5.08 -0.78 -5.37
C LEU A 182 -6.41 -1.20 -6.00
N LYS A 183 -7.41 -0.31 -6.00
CA LYS A 183 -8.73 -0.62 -6.57
C LYS A 183 -8.74 -0.72 -8.09
N SER A 184 -7.93 0.08 -8.78
CA SER A 184 -7.84 0.07 -10.24
C SER A 184 -7.03 -1.12 -10.76
N SER A 185 -6.12 -1.68 -9.96
CA SER A 185 -5.29 -2.83 -10.36
C SER A 185 -6.10 -4.12 -10.51
N ASN A 186 -7.19 -4.29 -9.75
CA ASN A 186 -7.92 -5.56 -9.60
C ASN A 186 -7.04 -6.76 -9.15
N ILE A 187 -5.86 -6.51 -8.60
CA ILE A 187 -4.91 -7.55 -8.14
C ILE A 187 -5.21 -7.98 -6.69
N VAL A 188 -5.70 -7.04 -5.89
CA VAL A 188 -5.95 -7.21 -4.45
C VAL A 188 -7.43 -7.37 -4.18
N ASN A 189 -7.76 -8.23 -3.22
CA ASN A 189 -9.12 -8.34 -2.72
C ASN A 189 -9.64 -6.95 -2.24
N PRO A 190 -10.72 -6.39 -2.84
CA PRO A 190 -11.24 -5.07 -2.47
C PRO A 190 -11.58 -4.91 -0.99
N HIS A 191 -12.01 -5.99 -0.33
CA HIS A 191 -12.31 -5.99 1.10
C HIS A 191 -11.06 -5.74 1.96
N ILE A 192 -9.92 -6.28 1.53
CA ILE A 192 -8.62 -6.08 2.18
C ILE A 192 -8.11 -4.66 1.90
N VAL A 193 -8.36 -4.10 0.71
CA VAL A 193 -8.06 -2.69 0.42
C VAL A 193 -8.81 -1.74 1.37
N GLU A 194 -10.10 -2.01 1.64
CA GLU A 194 -10.85 -1.21 2.61
C GLU A 194 -10.30 -1.36 4.04
N LYS A 195 -9.75 -2.54 4.41
CA LYS A 195 -9.12 -2.77 5.71
C LYS A 195 -7.80 -2.02 5.86
N PHE A 196 -6.94 -1.97 4.83
CA PHE A 196 -5.73 -1.11 4.84
C PHE A 196 -6.05 0.37 5.10
N LEU A 197 -7.26 0.79 4.75
CA LEU A 197 -7.72 2.17 4.89
C LEU A 197 -8.62 2.37 6.11
N SER A 198 -8.89 1.37 6.96
CA SER A 198 -9.87 1.49 8.05
C SER A 198 -11.22 2.05 7.56
N HIS A 199 -11.66 1.64 6.37
CA HIS A 199 -12.92 2.08 5.81
C HIS A 199 -14.05 1.13 6.20
N LYS A 200 -15.22 1.70 6.50
CA LYS A 200 -16.46 0.91 6.61
C LYS A 200 -16.96 0.62 5.21
N SER A 201 -16.94 -0.66 4.81
CA SER A 201 -17.55 -1.09 3.56
C SER A 201 -19.03 -0.69 3.57
N ARG A 202 -19.44 0.11 2.59
CA ARG A 202 -20.85 0.45 2.38
C ARG A 202 -21.59 -0.66 1.65
N LEU A 203 -20.86 -1.51 0.93
CA LEU A 203 -21.43 -2.56 0.09
C LEU A 203 -21.84 -3.78 0.92
N ILE A 204 -21.04 -4.11 1.95
CA ILE A 204 -21.33 -5.19 2.90
C ILE A 204 -21.14 -4.62 4.31
N PRO A 205 -22.20 -4.10 4.95
CA PRO A 205 -22.11 -3.44 6.26
C PRO A 205 -21.45 -4.30 7.36
N LEU A 206 -21.59 -5.62 7.25
CA LEU A 206 -21.09 -6.60 8.23
C LEU A 206 -19.61 -6.97 8.07
N ASP A 207 -18.97 -6.70 6.94
CA ASP A 207 -17.53 -6.98 6.73
C ASP A 207 -16.64 -6.20 7.70
N SER A 208 -17.08 -5.00 8.07
CA SER A 208 -16.35 -4.20 9.05
C SER A 208 -16.25 -4.90 10.41
N VAL A 209 -17.18 -5.83 10.72
CA VAL A 209 -17.31 -6.52 12.01
C VAL A 209 -16.75 -7.95 11.97
N TYR A 210 -17.05 -8.73 10.92
CA TYR A 210 -16.69 -10.17 10.89
C TYR A 210 -15.44 -10.50 10.09
N PHE A 211 -15.03 -9.64 9.16
CA PHE A 211 -13.85 -9.91 8.33
C PHE A 211 -12.59 -9.31 8.99
N SER A 212 -11.92 -10.12 9.82
CA SER A 212 -10.69 -9.74 10.51
C SER A 212 -9.53 -10.63 10.02
N PRO A 213 -9.00 -10.39 8.80
CA PRO A 213 -7.88 -11.16 8.29
C PRO A 213 -6.65 -10.98 9.19
N ASN A 214 -5.87 -12.05 9.36
CA ASN A 214 -4.62 -12.00 10.10
C ASN A 214 -3.53 -11.24 9.32
N ILE A 215 -2.41 -10.94 10.01
CA ILE A 215 -1.28 -10.20 9.44
C ILE A 215 -0.73 -10.86 8.19
N GLU A 216 -0.57 -12.19 8.21
CA GLU A 216 -0.03 -12.97 7.09
C GLU A 216 -0.91 -12.85 5.84
N THR A 217 -2.23 -12.98 5.99
CA THR A 217 -3.19 -12.85 4.88
C THR A 217 -3.17 -11.44 4.33
N MET A 218 -3.17 -10.42 5.21
CA MET A 218 -3.13 -9.03 4.80
C MET A 218 -1.81 -8.68 4.09
N PHE A 219 -0.68 -9.19 4.57
CA PHE A 219 0.62 -8.96 3.95
C PHE A 219 0.76 -9.71 2.62
N ALA A 220 0.26 -10.94 2.52
CA ALA A 220 0.25 -11.70 1.26
C ALA A 220 -0.47 -10.95 0.14
N GLU A 221 -1.55 -10.24 0.47
CA GLU A 221 -2.27 -9.37 -0.45
C GLU A 221 -1.54 -8.06 -0.73
N TYR A 222 -0.92 -7.47 0.30
CA TYR A 222 -0.08 -6.28 0.14
C TYR A 222 1.12 -6.52 -0.80
N LYS A 223 1.76 -7.69 -0.72
CA LYS A 223 2.92 -8.06 -1.56
C LYS A 223 2.64 -7.89 -3.05
N LYS A 224 1.44 -8.25 -3.49
CA LYS A 224 1.04 -8.17 -4.90
C LYS A 224 1.06 -6.74 -5.46
N VAL A 225 1.00 -5.72 -4.60
CA VAL A 225 0.97 -4.31 -5.00
C VAL A 225 2.24 -3.55 -4.64
N ILE A 226 3.24 -4.20 -4.04
CA ILE A 226 4.53 -3.57 -3.74
C ILE A 226 5.13 -2.93 -5.01
N PRO A 227 5.24 -3.63 -6.16
CA PRO A 227 5.81 -3.02 -7.38
C PRO A 227 5.05 -1.76 -7.86
N LEU A 228 3.73 -1.74 -7.68
CA LEU A 228 2.87 -0.60 -8.04
C LEU A 228 3.07 0.60 -7.10
N LEU A 229 3.37 0.34 -5.83
CA LEU A 229 3.56 1.37 -4.81
C LEU A 229 4.99 1.90 -4.76
N THR A 230 5.98 1.10 -5.16
CA THR A 230 7.40 1.48 -5.25
C THR A 230 7.56 2.69 -6.16
N ILE A 231 8.27 3.73 -5.72
CA ILE A 231 8.45 4.98 -6.46
C ILE A 231 9.74 4.98 -7.28
N ASP A 232 10.84 4.45 -6.74
CA ASP A 232 12.11 4.42 -7.47
C ASP A 232 12.00 3.51 -8.71
N PRO A 233 12.19 4.04 -9.94
CA PRO A 233 12.14 3.24 -11.16
C PRO A 233 13.17 2.09 -11.16
N SER A 234 14.35 2.30 -10.59
CA SER A 234 15.39 1.27 -10.55
C SER A 234 15.00 0.12 -9.63
N GLU A 235 14.43 0.42 -8.46
CA GLU A 235 13.93 -0.63 -7.55
C GLU A 235 12.70 -1.32 -8.14
N ARG A 236 11.77 -0.59 -8.79
CA ARG A 236 10.63 -1.21 -9.47
C ARG A 236 11.06 -2.18 -10.56
N LEU A 237 11.98 -1.76 -11.44
CA LEU A 237 12.48 -2.61 -12.53
C LEU A 237 13.17 -3.87 -11.99
N LEU A 238 13.89 -3.74 -10.87
CA LEU A 238 14.51 -4.89 -10.21
C LEU A 238 13.45 -5.89 -9.70
N LEU A 239 12.40 -5.40 -9.06
CA LEU A 239 11.29 -6.23 -8.57
C LEU A 239 10.54 -6.92 -9.72
N GLU A 240 10.20 -6.18 -10.78
CA GLU A 240 9.54 -6.73 -11.96
C GLU A 240 10.40 -7.81 -12.64
N LYS A 241 11.72 -7.59 -12.72
CA LYS A 241 12.64 -8.59 -13.26
C LYS A 241 12.67 -9.85 -12.41
N GLN A 242 12.72 -9.73 -11.09
CA GLN A 242 12.70 -10.88 -10.17
C GLN A 242 11.41 -11.68 -10.27
N ASP A 243 10.26 -10.99 -10.33
CA ASP A 243 8.96 -11.62 -10.51
C ASP A 243 8.90 -12.42 -11.81
N LEU A 244 9.33 -11.81 -12.92
CA LEU A 244 9.42 -12.45 -14.24
C LEU A 244 10.38 -13.64 -14.25
N GLU A 245 11.52 -13.56 -13.55
CA GLU A 245 12.46 -14.68 -13.42
C GLU A 245 11.84 -15.85 -12.66
N SER A 246 11.09 -15.58 -11.58
CA SER A 246 10.39 -16.62 -10.81
C SER A 246 9.29 -17.28 -11.65
N GLU A 247 8.54 -16.49 -12.40
CA GLU A 247 7.45 -16.98 -13.25
C GLU A 247 8.00 -17.83 -14.40
N ASN A 248 9.08 -17.38 -15.05
CA ASN A 248 9.79 -18.16 -16.06
C ASN A 248 10.33 -19.49 -15.50
N SER A 249 10.83 -19.51 -14.25
CA SER A 249 11.29 -20.75 -13.63
C SER A 249 10.13 -21.74 -13.45
N LYS A 250 8.99 -21.29 -12.93
CA LYS A 250 7.78 -22.12 -12.76
C LYS A 250 7.23 -22.62 -14.09
N LEU A 251 7.24 -21.76 -15.12
CA LEU A 251 6.81 -22.12 -16.46
C LEU A 251 7.71 -23.19 -17.10
N LYS A 252 9.03 -23.10 -16.92
CA LYS A 252 9.98 -24.13 -17.39
C LYS A 252 9.71 -25.47 -16.72
N GLU A 253 9.56 -25.50 -15.40
CA GLU A 253 9.25 -26.72 -14.64
C GLU A 253 7.91 -27.34 -15.08
N SER A 254 6.87 -26.52 -15.23
CA SER A 254 5.56 -26.97 -15.72
C SER A 254 5.63 -27.53 -17.14
N LYS A 255 6.44 -26.91 -18.01
CA LYS A 255 6.66 -27.37 -19.38
C LYS A 255 7.39 -28.71 -19.41
N GLU A 256 8.45 -28.87 -18.62
CA GLU A 256 9.19 -30.13 -18.49
C GLU A 256 8.27 -31.27 -17.99
N ASN A 257 7.44 -30.99 -16.98
CA ASN A 257 6.44 -31.95 -16.50
C ASN A 257 5.42 -32.32 -17.57
N SER A 258 4.95 -31.35 -18.36
CA SER A 258 4.01 -31.57 -19.46
C SER A 258 4.62 -32.39 -20.60
N GLU A 259 5.89 -32.14 -20.93
CA GLU A 259 6.64 -32.91 -21.94
C GLU A 259 6.84 -34.37 -21.50
N GLN A 260 7.16 -34.61 -20.21
CA GLN A 260 7.25 -35.95 -19.65
C GLN A 260 5.90 -36.69 -19.69
N GLN A 261 4.81 -36.03 -19.31
CA GLN A 261 3.46 -36.59 -19.39
C GLN A 261 3.07 -36.92 -20.84
N ALA A 262 3.41 -36.06 -21.80
CA ALA A 262 3.14 -36.31 -23.22
C ALA A 262 3.87 -37.57 -23.74
N LEU A 263 5.13 -37.75 -23.35
CA LEU A 263 5.91 -38.95 -23.66
C LEU A 263 5.31 -40.22 -23.05
N GLU A 264 4.80 -40.14 -21.83
CA GLU A 264 4.17 -41.26 -21.15
C GLU A 264 2.82 -41.63 -21.80
N ILE A 265 2.01 -40.63 -22.15
CA ILE A 265 0.77 -40.81 -22.92
C ILE A 265 1.09 -41.48 -24.26
N GLU A 266 2.10 -41.03 -25.00
CA GLU A 266 2.47 -41.64 -26.29
C GLU A 266 2.84 -43.13 -26.14
N LYS A 267 3.58 -43.49 -25.08
CA LYS A 267 3.91 -44.89 -24.77
C LYS A 267 2.66 -45.72 -24.46
N LEU A 268 1.75 -45.18 -23.65
CA LEU A 268 0.49 -45.82 -23.31
C LEU A 268 -0.41 -45.99 -24.55
N THR A 269 -0.51 -44.97 -25.41
CA THR A 269 -1.27 -45.05 -26.67
C THR A 269 -0.75 -46.18 -27.55
N LYS A 270 0.58 -46.27 -27.76
CA LYS A 270 1.19 -47.38 -28.51
C LYS A 270 0.92 -48.75 -27.88
N MET A 271 0.87 -48.83 -26.56
CA MET A 271 0.55 -50.08 -25.86
C MET A 271 -0.91 -50.48 -26.06
N VAL A 272 -1.84 -49.54 -25.97
CA VAL A 272 -3.27 -49.75 -26.25
C VAL A 272 -3.49 -50.18 -27.70
N GLU A 273 -2.85 -49.53 -28.67
CA GLU A 273 -2.93 -49.92 -30.09
C GLU A 273 -2.44 -51.36 -30.33
N ARG A 274 -1.37 -51.78 -29.64
CA ARG A 274 -0.91 -53.18 -29.71
C ARG A 274 -1.94 -54.14 -29.13
N LEU A 275 -2.49 -53.85 -27.95
CA LEU A 275 -3.51 -54.69 -27.32
C LEU A 275 -4.77 -54.81 -28.19
N GLN A 276 -5.20 -53.73 -28.85
CA GLN A 276 -6.33 -53.75 -29.77
C GLN A 276 -6.09 -54.67 -30.98
N LYS A 277 -4.87 -54.74 -31.52
CA LYS A 277 -4.54 -55.70 -32.58
C LYS A 277 -4.69 -57.16 -32.13
N TYR A 278 -4.27 -57.49 -30.91
CA TYR A 278 -4.43 -58.84 -30.36
C TYR A 278 -5.87 -59.24 -30.04
N VAL A 279 -6.77 -58.27 -29.83
CA VAL A 279 -8.19 -58.55 -29.56
C VAL A 279 -9.01 -58.72 -30.85
N ILE A 280 -8.50 -58.24 -31.99
CA ILE A 280 -9.22 -58.27 -33.29
C ILE A 280 -8.79 -59.45 -34.18
N GLU A 281 -7.62 -60.05 -33.96
CA GLU A 281 -7.27 -61.33 -34.59
C GLU A 281 -7.99 -62.48 -33.86
N PRO A 282 -9.02 -63.11 -34.45
CA PRO A 282 -9.61 -64.30 -33.84
C PRO A 282 -8.53 -65.38 -33.83
N SER A 283 -8.48 -66.15 -32.75
CA SER A 283 -7.77 -67.43 -32.71
C SER A 283 -8.30 -68.34 -33.83
N VAL A 284 -7.69 -68.26 -35.01
CA VAL A 284 -7.81 -69.28 -36.05
C VAL A 284 -6.91 -70.41 -35.60
N THR A 285 -7.49 -71.34 -34.85
CA THR A 285 -6.92 -72.65 -34.61
C THR A 285 -8.05 -73.67 -34.71
N ASP A 286 -8.02 -74.35 -35.86
CA ASP A 286 -8.52 -75.70 -36.23
C ASP A 286 -9.43 -76.47 -35.26
#